data_AF-A0A2R5FEB1-F1
#
_entry.id   AF-A0A2R5FEB1-F1
#
_cell.length_a   1.000
_cell.length_b   1.000
_cell.length_c   1.000
_cell.angle_alpha   90.00
_cell.angle_beta   90.00
_cell.angle_gamma   90.00
#
_symmetry.space_group_name_H-M   'P 1'
#
loop_
_entity.id
_entity.type
_entity.pdbx_description
1 polymer ?
#
loop_
_entity_poly.entity_id
_entity_poly.type
_entity_poly.pdbx_seq_one_letter_code
_entity_poly.pdbx_strand_id
1 'polypeptide(L)' 'MSETATLIPLNAFIPVFGAISDRNWAQFKVLEREFADNHGVETWADVLNFRIMPALEPEAKTWLLVQRCSQGIKSVKKIS' A
#
# COMPACT_ATOMS: atom_id res chain seq x y z
N MET A 1 -14.10 -2.52 6.68
CA MET A 1 -13.25 -1.91 7.71
C MET A 1 -13.40 -2.65 9.02
N SER A 2 -12.45 -3.54 9.29
CA SER A 2 -12.32 -4.25 10.56
C SER A 2 -12.04 -3.31 11.73
N GLU A 3 -12.56 -3.64 12.91
CA GLU A 3 -12.33 -2.89 14.16
C GLU A 3 -10.84 -2.82 14.51
N THR A 4 -10.06 -3.85 14.16
CA THR A 4 -8.61 -3.84 14.36
C THR A 4 -7.92 -2.74 13.55
N ALA A 5 -8.39 -2.48 12.32
CA ALA A 5 -7.82 -1.43 11.46
C ALA A 5 -8.07 -0.03 12.03
N THR A 6 -9.17 0.18 12.77
CA THR A 6 -9.49 1.47 13.36
C THR A 6 -8.68 1.75 14.64
N LEU A 7 -8.24 0.71 15.33
CA LEU A 7 -7.48 0.80 16.58
C LEU A 7 -5.97 1.00 16.36
N ILE A 8 -5.44 0.72 15.16
CA ILE A 8 -4.01 0.88 14.89
C ILE A 8 -3.65 2.38 14.86
N PRO A 9 -2.65 2.80 15.65
CA PRO A 9 -2.29 4.21 15.78
C PRO A 9 -1.65 4.74 14.50
N LEU A 10 -1.87 6.03 14.20
CA LEU A 10 -1.37 6.68 12.97
C LEU A 10 0.15 6.62 12.83
N ASN A 11 0.88 6.61 13.95
CA ASN A 11 2.35 6.50 13.97
C ASN A 11 2.85 5.20 13.33
N ALA A 12 2.04 4.13 13.33
CA ALA A 12 2.37 2.87 12.67
C ALA A 12 2.44 3.01 11.13
N PHE A 13 1.81 4.04 10.57
CA PHE A 13 1.76 4.27 9.12
C PHE A 13 2.74 5.34 8.64
N ILE A 14 3.37 6.11 9.54
CA ILE A 14 4.40 7.11 9.17
C ILE A 14 5.50 6.53 8.28
N PRO A 15 6.10 5.36 8.57
CA PRO A 15 7.12 4.80 7.68
C PRO A 15 6.54 4.43 6.30
N VAL A 16 5.27 4.05 6.22
CA VAL A 16 4.59 3.75 4.95
C VAL A 16 4.39 5.04 4.14
N PHE A 17 3.95 6.12 4.78
CA PHE A 17 3.84 7.43 4.14
C PHE A 17 5.20 7.91 3.62
N GLY A 18 6.26 7.78 4.43
CA GLY A 18 7.62 8.11 4.00
C GLY A 18 8.04 7.33 2.75
N ALA A 19 7.87 6.01 2.76
CA ALA A 19 8.21 5.17 1.60
C ALA A 19 7.42 5.55 0.33
N ILE A 20 6.16 5.97 0.46
CA ILE A 20 5.35 6.44 -0.67
C ILE A 20 5.85 7.81 -1.16
N SER A 21 6.11 8.75 -0.25
CA SER A 21 6.62 10.08 -0.58
C SER A 21 7.99 10.02 -1.27
N ASP A 22 8.87 9.14 -0.81
CA ASP A 22 10.18 8.87 -1.41
C ASP A 22 10.10 8.03 -2.69
N ARG A 23 8.89 7.63 -3.12
CA ARG A 23 8.66 6.74 -4.27
C ARG A 23 9.47 5.45 -4.19
N ASN A 24 9.70 4.96 -2.96
CA ASN A 24 10.50 3.79 -2.66
C ASN A 24 9.63 2.53 -2.60
N TRP A 25 9.39 1.93 -3.77
CA TRP A 25 8.57 0.73 -3.90
C TRP A 25 9.11 -0.47 -3.11
N ALA A 26 10.43 -0.63 -3.05
CA ALA A 26 11.06 -1.74 -2.32
C ALA A 26 10.77 -1.64 -0.82
N GLN A 27 10.97 -0.45 -0.23
CA GLN A 27 10.68 -0.23 1.18
C GLN A 27 9.19 -0.38 1.49
N PHE A 28 8.31 0.13 0.62
CA PHE A 28 6.87 -0.05 0.76
C PHE A 28 6.48 -1.54 0.84
N LYS A 29 7.07 -2.40 0.00
CA LYS A 29 6.80 -3.84 0.00
C LYS A 29 7.28 -4.56 1.26
N VAL A 30 8.39 -4.11 1.85
CA VAL A 30 8.88 -4.62 3.14
C VAL A 30 7.88 -4.28 4.24
N LEU A 31 7.50 -3.01 4.33
CA LEU A 31 6.54 -2.52 5.32
C LEU A 31 5.15 -3.17 5.18
N GLU A 32 4.66 -3.35 3.93
CA GLU A 32 3.42 -4.07 3.65
C GLU A 32 3.47 -5.51 4.20
N ARG A 33 4.59 -6.22 3.98
CA ARG A 33 4.76 -7.59 4.46
C ARG A 33 4.82 -7.64 5.98
N GLU A 34 5.66 -6.81 6.60
CA GLU A 34 5.79 -6.76 8.07
C GLU A 34 4.45 -6.45 8.73
N PHE A 35 3.68 -5.51 8.17
CA PHE A 35 2.37 -5.18 8.70
C PHE A 35 1.38 -6.36 8.55
N ALA A 36 1.34 -6.97 7.38
CA ALA A 36 0.44 -8.10 7.12
C ALA A 36 0.79 -9.34 7.96
N ASP A 37 2.06 -9.56 8.29
CA ASP A 37 2.50 -10.64 9.17
C ASP A 37 2.00 -10.43 10.61
N ASN A 38 2.02 -9.19 11.10
CA ASN A 38 1.60 -8.84 12.46
C ASN A 38 0.08 -8.71 12.62
N HIS A 39 -0.64 -8.25 11.60
CA HIS A 39 -2.06 -7.85 11.72
C HIS A 39 -2.99 -8.56 10.73
N GLY A 40 -2.45 -9.34 9.80
CA GLY A 40 -3.19 -10.00 8.75
C GLY A 40 -3.34 -9.15 7.48
N VAL A 41 -3.45 -9.86 6.35
CA VAL A 41 -3.59 -9.25 5.01
C VAL A 41 -4.90 -8.47 4.88
N GLU A 42 -5.97 -8.95 5.50
CA GLU A 42 -7.29 -8.28 5.48
C GLU A 42 -7.24 -6.93 6.20
N THR A 43 -6.60 -6.89 7.38
CA THR A 43 -6.40 -5.65 8.14
C THR A 43 -5.53 -4.66 7.36
N TRP A 44 -4.47 -5.14 6.69
CA TRP A 44 -3.67 -4.29 5.80
C TRP A 44 -4.50 -3.70 4.67
N ALA A 45 -5.34 -4.51 4.00
CA ALA A 45 -6.19 -4.03 2.93
C ALA A 45 -7.14 -2.92 3.41
N ASP A 46 -7.76 -3.08 4.58
CA ASP A 46 -8.61 -2.06 5.17
C ASP A 46 -7.84 -0.77 5.52
N VAL A 47 -6.68 -0.89 6.17
CA VAL A 47 -5.83 0.26 6.49
C VAL A 47 -5.40 1.00 5.23
N LEU A 48 -4.95 0.28 4.21
CA LEU A 48 -4.49 0.87 2.97
C LEU A 48 -5.63 1.63 2.29
N ASN A 49 -6.81 1.02 2.16
CA ASN A 49 -7.94 1.61 1.45
C ASN A 49 -8.61 2.77 2.21
N PHE A 50 -8.76 2.67 3.53
CA PHE A 50 -9.57 3.60 4.30
C PHE A 50 -8.77 4.61 5.12
N ARG A 51 -7.45 4.41 5.30
CA ARG A 51 -6.60 5.33 6.09
C ARG A 51 -5.45 5.92 5.27
N ILE A 52 -4.71 5.10 4.54
CA ILE A 52 -3.54 5.56 3.80
C ILE A 52 -3.96 6.25 2.50
N MET A 53 -4.70 5.56 1.62
CA MET A 53 -5.15 6.08 0.32
C MET A 53 -5.91 7.42 0.35
N PRO A 54 -6.77 7.73 1.34
CA PRO A 54 -7.41 9.05 1.44
C PRO A 54 -6.48 10.15 1.98
N ALA A 55 -5.40 9.81 2.69
CA ALA A 55 -4.45 10.77 3.25
C ALA A 55 -3.32 11.14 2.28
N LEU A 56 -3.18 10.43 1.17
CA LEU A 56 -2.15 10.70 0.15
C LEU A 56 -2.54 11.87 -0.75
N GLU A 57 -1.55 12.68 -1.10
CA GLU A 57 -1.66 13.66 -2.18
C GLU A 57 -1.90 12.96 -3.54
N PRO A 58 -2.55 13.62 -4.51
CA PRO A 58 -2.92 13.01 -5.78
C PRO A 58 -1.74 12.36 -6.53
N GLU A 59 -0.56 12.99 -6.49
CA GLU A 59 0.63 12.48 -7.18
C GLU A 59 1.15 11.18 -6.53
N ALA A 60 1.28 11.18 -5.20
CA ALA A 60 1.69 10.02 -4.41
C ALA A 60 0.71 8.84 -4.59
N LYS A 61 -0.59 9.13 -4.58
CA LYS A 61 -1.65 8.15 -4.82
C LYS A 61 -1.55 7.55 -6.22
N THR A 62 -1.33 8.39 -7.24
CA THR A 62 -1.18 7.95 -8.63
C THR A 62 0.05 7.05 -8.78
N TRP A 63 1.20 7.45 -8.21
CA TRP A 63 2.40 6.62 -8.23
C TRP A 63 2.15 5.25 -7.60
N LEU A 64 1.52 5.20 -6.42
CA LEU A 64 1.25 3.95 -5.71
C LEU A 64 0.31 3.04 -6.52
N LEU A 65 -0.73 3.60 -7.13
CA LEU A 65 -1.64 2.86 -8.00
C LEU A 65 -0.92 2.31 -9.24
N VAL A 66 -0.05 3.11 -9.87
CA VAL A 66 0.77 2.65 -11.01
C VAL A 66 1.66 1.48 -10.58
N GLN A 67 2.39 1.58 -9.48
CA GLN A 67 3.23 0.47 -9.02
C GLN A 67 2.43 -0.81 -8.76
N ARG A 68 1.26 -0.71 -8.10
CA ARG A 68 0.40 -1.86 -7.82
C ARG A 68 -0.23 -2.46 -9.09
N CYS A 69 -0.64 -1.64 -10.04
CA CYS A 69 -1.31 -2.10 -11.27
C CYS A 69 -0.32 -2.52 -12.38
N SER A 70 0.84 -1.90 -12.49
CA SER A 70 1.85 -2.22 -13.51
C SER A 70 2.52 -3.58 -13.29
N GLN A 71 2.42 -4.16 -12.09
CA GLN A 71 2.83 -5.55 -11.87
C GLN A 71 1.73 -6.58 -12.23
N GLY A 72 0.49 -6.14 -12.48
CA GLY A 72 -0.66 -7.00 -12.76
C GLY A 72 -0.93 -7.30 -14.24
N ILE A 73 -0.35 -6.55 -15.18
CA ILE A 73 -0.54 -6.80 -16.63
C ILE A 73 0.82 -6.85 -17.33
N LYS A 74 1.52 -7.96 -17.14
CA LYS A 74 2.31 -8.54 -18.24
C LYS A 74 1.40 -9.55 -18.96
N SER A 75 0.29 -9.10 -19.53
CA SER A 75 -0.42 -9.91 -20.53
C SER A 75 0.55 -10.15 -21.66
N VAL A 76 1.01 -11.38 -21.75
CA VAL A 76 1.84 -11.94 -22.79
C VAL A 76 1.32 -11.45 -24.14
N LYS A 77 2.10 -10.61 -24.84
CA LYS A 77 1.89 -10.40 -26.27
C LYS A 77 2.11 -11.76 -26.94
N LYS A 78 1.03 -12.48 -27.23
CA LYS A 78 1.08 -13.54 -28.23
C LYS A 78 1.13 -12.82 -29.58
N ILE A 79 2.33 -12.74 -30.15
CA ILE A 79 2.54 -12.36 -31.53
C ILE A 79 2.02 -13.53 -32.35
N SER A 80 0.91 -13.33 -33.07
CA SER A 80 0.49 -14.19 -34.18
C SER A 80 0.97 -13.56 -35.48
#